data_AF-A0A4R5E1V5-F1
#
_entry.id   AF-A0A4R5E1V5-F1
#
_cell.length_a   1.000
_cell.length_b   1.000
_cell.length_c   1.000
_cell.angle_alpha   90.00
_cell.angle_beta   90.00
_cell.angle_gamma   90.00
#
_symmetry.space_group_name_H-M   'P 1'
#
loop_
_entity.id
_entity.type
_entity.pdbx_description
1 polymer ?
#
loop_
_entity_poly.entity_id
_entity_poly.type
_entity_poly.pdbx_seq_one_letter_code
_entity_poly.pdbx_strand_id
1 'polypeptide(L)' 'MATVVLVGTLDTKGAEYAWLRERLRALGCEVVLVDTGIESSGVEADVAAERVAEAGGASLGALRDAGDR' A
#
# COMPACT_ATOMS: atom_id res chain seq x y z
N MET A 1 2.55 21.69 -7.12
CA MET A 1 3.00 20.58 -6.25
C MET A 1 2.48 19.30 -6.88
N ALA A 2 3.33 18.31 -7.15
CA ALA A 2 2.89 17.06 -7.76
C ALA A 2 2.43 16.07 -6.68
N THR A 3 1.39 15.29 -6.97
CA THR A 3 0.95 14.18 -6.13
C THR A 3 1.51 12.88 -6.69
N VAL A 4 2.17 12.09 -5.85
CA VAL A 4 2.70 10.78 -6.20
C VAL A 4 1.93 9.72 -5.43
N VAL A 5 1.40 8.73 -6.15
CA VAL A 5 0.74 7.56 -5.54
C VAL A 5 1.74 6.42 -5.52
N LEU A 6 2.10 5.97 -4.31
CA LEU A 6 2.92 4.80 -4.11
C LEU A 6 2.01 3.60 -3.86
N VAL A 7 1.98 2.66 -4.80
CA VAL A 7 1.16 1.44 -4.74
C VAL A 7 2.07 0.25 -4.56
N GLY A 8 1.89 -0.53 -3.51
CA GLY A 8 2.71 -1.73 -3.30
C GLY A 8 2.26 -2.63 -2.17
N THR A 9 2.88 -3.81 -2.13
CA THR A 9 2.65 -4.86 -1.13
C THR A 9 3.44 -4.55 0.15
N LEU A 10 2.83 -3.87 1.13
CA LEU A 10 3.56 -3.35 2.28
C LEU A 10 3.89 -4.43 3.33
N ASP A 11 3.22 -5.57 3.26
CA ASP A 11 3.54 -6.78 4.01
C ASP A 11 4.99 -7.27 3.80
N THR A 12 5.55 -7.07 2.61
CA THR A 12 6.93 -7.46 2.26
C THR A 12 7.86 -6.28 2.00
N LYS A 13 7.31 -5.11 1.65
CA LYS A 13 8.10 -3.94 1.18
C LYS A 13 7.83 -2.68 2.01
N GLY A 14 7.28 -2.82 3.21
CA GLY A 14 6.88 -1.68 4.03
C GLY A 14 8.03 -0.69 4.28
N ALA A 15 9.21 -1.19 4.63
CA ALA A 15 10.37 -0.35 4.95
C ALA A 15 10.83 0.47 3.74
N GLU A 16 10.89 -0.13 2.56
CA GLU A 16 11.29 0.51 1.31
C GLU A 16 10.29 1.60 0.91
N TYR A 17 9.00 1.33 1.08
CA TYR A 17 7.93 2.30 0.77
C TYR A 17 7.89 3.46 1.76
N ALA A 18 8.12 3.19 3.06
CA ALA A 18 8.24 4.24 4.07
C ALA A 18 9.42 5.17 3.74
N TRP A 19 10.59 4.60 3.41
CA TRP A 19 11.75 5.37 3.00
C TRP A 19 11.47 6.21 1.74
N LEU A 20 10.86 5.63 0.71
CA LEU A 20 10.53 6.32 -0.53
C LEU A 20 9.53 7.46 -0.32
N ARG A 21 8.50 7.24 0.51
CA ARG A 21 7.52 8.25 0.92
C ARG A 21 8.20 9.46 1.56
N GLU A 22 9.15 9.23 2.45
CA GLU A 22 9.95 10.30 3.07
C GLU A 22 10.79 11.06 2.03
N ARG A 23 11.46 10.36 1.11
CA ARG A 23 12.27 11.00 0.06
C ARG A 23 11.42 11.90 -0.86
N LEU A 24 10.26 11.42 -1.28
CA LEU A 24 9.34 12.18 -2.15
C LEU A 24 8.77 13.41 -1.43
N ARG A 25 8.40 13.28 -0.15
CA ARG A 25 7.98 14.42 0.67
C ARG A 25 9.08 15.45 0.82
N ALA A 26 10.33 15.03 1.02
CA ALA A 26 11.48 15.94 1.09
C ALA A 26 11.75 16.69 -0.23
N LEU A 27 11.30 16.15 -1.37
CA LEU A 27 11.35 16.81 -2.68
C LEU A 27 10.14 17.73 -2.94
N GLY A 28 9.23 17.87 -1.97
CA GLY A 28 8.04 18.73 -2.08
C GLY A 28 6.88 18.08 -2.83
N CYS A 29 6.81 16.76 -2.89
CA CYS A 29 5.63 16.05 -3.41
C CYS A 29 4.61 15.76 -2.29
N GLU A 30 3.34 15.84 -2.64
CA GLU A 30 2.29 15.15 -1.86
C GLU A 30 2.39 13.65 -2.16
N VAL A 31 2.25 12.80 -1.14
CA VAL A 31 2.40 11.35 -1.30
C VAL A 31 1.20 10.63 -0.69
N VAL A 32 0.56 9.80 -1.50
CA VAL A 32 -0.50 8.86 -1.08
C VAL A 32 0.08 7.45 -1.13
N LEU A 33 0.10 6.77 0.01
CA LEU A 33 0.53 5.38 0.13
C LEU A 33 -0.67 4.44 0.07
N VAL A 34 -0.63 3.48 -0.84
CA VAL A 34 -1.69 2.48 -1.07
C VAL A 34 -1.10 1.09 -0.84
N ASP A 35 -1.67 0.36 0.10
CA ASP A 35 -1.30 -1.03 0.36
C ASP A 35 -2.10 -1.98 -0.51
N THR A 36 -1.40 -2.85 -1.23
CA THR A 36 -1.99 -3.94 -2.02
C THR A 36 -1.50 -5.31 -1.55
N GLY A 37 -0.85 -5.36 -0.38
CA GLY A 37 -0.43 -6.59 0.28
C GLY A 37 -1.63 -7.39 0.74
N ILE A 38 -1.46 -8.72 0.82
CA ILE A 38 -2.50 -9.57 1.39
C ILE A 38 -2.20 -9.89 2.84
N GLU A 39 -0.96 -9.87 3.32
CA GLU A 39 -0.64 -10.09 4.73
C GLU A 39 -0.64 -8.79 5.54
N SER A 40 -0.41 -8.88 6.86
CA SER A 40 -0.29 -7.68 7.69
C SER A 40 1.02 -6.93 7.43
N SER A 41 0.95 -5.60 7.38
CA SER A 41 2.12 -4.71 7.34
C SER A 41 2.30 -3.96 8.65
N GLY A 42 3.55 -3.66 9.00
CA GLY A 42 3.89 -2.72 10.07
C GLY A 42 3.89 -1.24 9.64
N VAL A 43 3.57 -0.96 8.37
CA VAL A 43 3.55 0.41 7.81
C VAL A 43 2.11 0.82 7.53
N GLU A 44 1.74 1.99 8.05
CA GLU A 44 0.41 2.57 7.85
C GLU A 44 0.30 3.21 6.47
N ALA A 45 -0.60 2.66 5.65
CA ALA A 45 -0.99 3.20 4.35
C ALA A 45 -2.13 4.22 4.49
N ASP A 46 -2.16 5.20 3.58
CA ASP A 46 -3.27 6.14 3.47
C ASP A 46 -4.53 5.44 2.88
N VAL A 47 -4.32 4.39 2.08
CA VAL A 47 -5.35 3.45 1.62
C VAL A 47 -4.94 2.04 2.03
N ALA A 48 -5.66 1.47 3.00
CA ALA A 48 -5.41 0.14 3.54
C ALA A 48 -5.75 -0.98 2.54
N ALA A 49 -5.10 -2.13 2.68
CA ALA A 49 -5.28 -3.31 1.84
C ALA A 49 -6.73 -3.81 1.79
N GLU A 50 -7.44 -3.76 2.91
CA GLU A 50 -8.87 -4.12 2.99
C GLU A 50 -9.70 -3.24 2.06
N ARG A 51 -9.41 -1.93 2.05
CA ARG A 51 -10.14 -0.98 1.22
C ARG A 51 -9.85 -1.17 -0.26
N VAL A 52 -8.61 -1.54 -0.60
CA VAL A 52 -8.23 -1.88 -1.98
C VAL A 52 -8.95 -3.15 -2.43
N ALA A 53 -8.97 -4.20 -1.60
CA ALA A 53 -9.65 -5.45 -1.92
C ALA A 53 -11.16 -5.22 -2.16
N GLU A 54 -11.81 -4.47 -1.27
CA GLU A 54 -13.23 -4.11 -1.40
C GLU A 54 -13.50 -3.37 -2.71
N ALA A 55 -12.66 -2.39 -3.06
CA ALA A 55 -12.79 -1.65 -4.31
C ALA A 55 -12.57 -2.53 -5.56
N GLY A 56 -11.76 -3.59 -5.42
CA GLY A 56 -11.55 -4.63 -6.43
C GLY A 56 -12.66 -5.69 -6.50
N GLY A 57 -13.69 -5.60 -5.64
CA GLY A 57 -14.79 -6.55 -5.61
C GLY A 57 -14.51 -7.85 -4.85
N ALA A 58 -13.48 -7.87 -4.00
CA ALA A 58 -13.12 -9.01 -3.16
C ALA A 58 -13.02 -8.59 -1.68
N SER A 59 -12.93 -9.56 -0.78
CA SER A 59 -12.47 -9.32 0.59
C SER A 59 -11.00 -9.70 0.70
N LEU A 60 -10.26 -9.07 1.60
CA LEU A 60 -8.85 -9.42 1.82
C LEU A 60 -8.68 -10.89 2.23
N GLY A 61 -9.62 -11.42 3.02
CA GLY A 61 -9.66 -12.84 3.38
C GLY A 61 -9.83 -13.76 2.16
N ALA A 62 -10.74 -13.43 1.24
CA ALA A 62 -10.93 -14.23 0.03
C ALA A 62 -9.69 -14.25 -0.87
N LEU A 63 -8.94 -13.14 -0.92
CA LEU A 63 -7.69 -13.07 -1.67
C LEU A 63 -6.59 -13.92 -1.01
N ARG A 64 -6.49 -13.92 0.32
CA ARG A 64 -5.59 -14.81 1.06
C ARG A 64 -5.91 -16.28 0.81
N ASP A 65 -7.18 -16.65 0.88
CA ASP A 65 -7.65 -18.04 0.71
C ASP A 65 -7.44 -18.56 -0.72
N ALA A 66 -7.52 -17.67 -1.72
CA ALA A 66 -7.27 -18.04 -3.12
C ALA A 66 -5.80 -18.45 -3.37
N GLY A 67 -4.85 -17.93 -2.59
CA GLY A 67 -3.44 -18.29 -2.67
C GLY A 67 -2.76 -17.96 -4.00
N ASP A 68 -3.38 -17.11 -4.83
CA ASP A 68 -2.81 -16.63 -6.09
C ASP A 68 -1.64 -15.67 -5.80
N ARG A 69 -0.53 -15.81 -6.53
CA ARG A 69 0.75 -15.12 -6.24
C ARG A 69 1.26 -14.33 -7.44
#